data_AF-A0A7C3KUD1-F1
#
_entry.id   AF-A0A7C3KUD1-F1
#
_cell.length_a   1.000
_cell.length_b   1.000
_cell.length_c   1.000
_cell.angle_alpha   90.00
_cell.angle_beta   90.00
_cell.angle_gamma   90.00
#
_symmetry.space_group_name_H-M   'P 1'
#
loop_
_entity.id
_entity.type
_entity.pdbx_description
1 polymer ?
#
loop_
_entity_poly.entity_id
_entity_poly.type
_entity_poly.pdbx_seq_one_letter_code
_entity_poly.pdbx_strand_id
1 'polypeptide(L)'
;MVRRKESFGGGDQRQENLVSLEAKLAEQKLPHSLEAEGSVLGALLVDCKSAAGVFQLLSAEDFYSPRHARIFTTFQGLYDSHSTFDEVMAN
;
A
#
# COMPACT_ATOMS: atom_id res chain seq x y z
N MET A 1 40.09 52.63 3.05
CA MET A 1 40.71 51.29 2.92
C MET A 1 39.61 50.25 3.07
N VAL A 2 39.29 49.56 1.98
CA VAL A 2 38.15 48.65 1.82
C VAL A 2 38.42 47.32 2.54
N ARG A 3 37.48 46.85 3.38
CA ARG A 3 37.33 45.42 3.71
C ARG A 3 35.85 45.05 3.59
N ARG A 4 35.49 44.74 2.35
CA ARG A 4 34.23 44.15 1.91
C ARG A 4 34.03 42.83 2.68
N LYS A 5 32.98 42.73 3.49
CA LYS A 5 32.47 41.44 3.98
C LYS A 5 31.50 40.94 2.91
N GLU A 6 32.02 40.17 1.97
CA GLU A 6 31.17 39.40 1.06
C GLU A 6 30.55 38.26 1.87
N SER A 7 29.31 38.47 2.32
CA SER A 7 28.48 37.41 2.86
C SER A 7 27.97 36.58 1.70
N PHE A 8 28.78 35.61 1.25
CA PHE A 8 28.37 34.60 0.29
C PHE A 8 27.52 33.55 1.02
N GLY A 9 26.26 33.89 1.27
CA GLY A 9 25.23 33.02 1.83
C GLY A 9 24.23 32.62 0.75
N GLY A 10 24.72 32.16 -0.40
CA GLY A 10 23.89 31.59 -1.47
C GLY A 10 23.83 30.08 -1.32
N GLY A 11 23.24 29.60 -0.22
CA GLY A 11 23.02 28.17 0.01
C GLY A 11 22.04 27.64 -1.02
N ASP A 12 22.57 26.93 -2.00
CA ASP A 12 22.02 25.75 -2.69
C ASP A 12 20.48 25.60 -2.81
N GLN A 13 19.77 26.68 -3.11
CA GLN A 13 18.30 26.69 -3.26
C GLN A 13 17.76 25.73 -4.34
N ARG A 14 18.63 25.22 -5.22
CA ARG A 14 18.27 24.23 -6.24
C ARG A 14 18.16 22.84 -5.66
N GLN A 15 19.06 22.48 -4.75
CA GLN A 15 19.08 21.18 -4.10
C GLN A 15 17.91 21.04 -3.13
N GLU A 16 17.63 22.10 -2.37
CA GLU A 16 16.49 22.15 -1.43
C GLU A 16 15.14 22.00 -2.15
N ASN A 17 15.01 22.61 -3.33
CA ASN A 17 13.81 22.48 -4.15
C ASN A 17 13.64 21.07 -4.74
N LEU A 18 14.71 20.41 -5.18
CA LEU A 18 14.64 19.05 -5.73
C LEU A 18 14.19 18.03 -4.69
N VAL A 19 14.78 18.07 -3.49
CA VAL A 19 14.39 17.17 -2.39
C VAL A 19 12.92 17.38 -2.01
N SER A 20 12.45 18.63 -2.02
CA SER A 20 11.05 18.98 -1.72
C SER A 20 10.08 18.53 -2.82
N LEU A 21 10.51 18.53 -4.08
CA LEU A 21 9.74 18.05 -5.23
C LEU A 21 9.65 16.53 -5.25
N GLU A 22 10.75 15.83 -4.95
CA GLU A 22 10.77 14.37 -4.81
C GLU A 22 9.89 13.90 -3.66
N ALA A 23 9.94 14.58 -2.51
CA ALA A 23 9.04 14.32 -1.39
C ALA A 23 7.58 14.57 -1.76
N LYS A 24 7.28 15.67 -2.48
CA LYS A 24 5.93 15.95 -3.00
C LYS A 24 5.45 14.92 -4.02
N LEU A 25 6.33 14.40 -4.86
CA LEU A 25 5.99 13.40 -5.87
C LEU A 25 5.77 12.03 -5.22
N ALA A 26 6.51 11.72 -4.16
CA ALA A 26 6.29 10.55 -3.31
C ALA A 26 5.01 10.68 -2.45
N GLU A 27 4.67 11.90 -1.99
CA GLU A 27 3.39 12.22 -1.33
C GLU A 27 2.21 12.29 -2.30
N GLN A 28 2.47 12.55 -3.58
CA GLN A 28 1.53 12.35 -4.69
C GLN A 28 1.40 10.85 -4.96
N LYS A 29 1.02 10.13 -3.90
CA LYS A 29 0.55 8.78 -3.78
C LYS A 29 0.34 8.11 -5.13
N LEU A 30 1.09 7.03 -5.37
CA LEU A 30 0.69 5.99 -6.31
C LEU A 30 -0.83 5.78 -6.18
N PRO A 31 -1.59 5.59 -7.26
CA PRO A 31 -3.05 5.65 -7.22
C PRO A 31 -3.66 4.64 -6.23
N HIS A 32 -3.85 5.06 -4.97
CA HIS A 32 -4.44 4.27 -3.91
C HIS A 32 -5.94 4.48 -3.94
N SER A 33 -6.64 3.72 -4.77
CA SER A 33 -8.10 3.77 -4.82
C SER A 33 -8.70 2.95 -3.69
N LEU A 34 -9.18 3.63 -2.63
CA LEU A 34 -9.94 2.99 -1.55
C LEU A 34 -11.19 2.26 -2.07
N GLU A 35 -11.75 2.71 -3.19
CA GLU A 35 -12.87 2.06 -3.86
C GLU A 35 -12.46 0.73 -4.50
N ALA A 36 -11.26 0.65 -5.09
CA ALA A 36 -10.72 -0.59 -5.62
C ALA A 36 -10.47 -1.60 -4.49
N GLU A 37 -9.87 -1.16 -3.38
CA GLU A 37 -9.71 -2.01 -2.18
C GLU A 37 -11.06 -2.52 -1.66
N GLY A 38 -12.06 -1.63 -1.57
CA GLY A 38 -13.41 -2.00 -1.17
C GLY A 38 -14.07 -3.02 -2.12
N SER A 39 -13.80 -2.90 -3.42
CA SER A 39 -14.31 -3.82 -4.44
C SER A 39 -13.68 -5.21 -4.32
N VAL A 40 -12.37 -5.30 -4.04
CA VAL A 40 -11.68 -6.57 -3.76
C VAL A 40 -12.27 -7.25 -2.52
N LEU A 41 -12.42 -6.50 -1.42
CA LEU A 41 -13.01 -7.04 -0.19
C LEU A 41 -14.47 -7.46 -0.38
N GLY A 42 -15.24 -6.70 -1.18
CA GLY A 42 -16.61 -7.03 -1.55
C GLY A 42 -16.69 -8.31 -2.38
N ALA A 43 -15.77 -8.51 -3.33
CA ALA A 43 -15.71 -9.73 -4.13
C ALA A 43 -15.43 -10.98 -3.26
N LEU A 44 -14.50 -10.87 -2.31
CA LEU A 44 -14.19 -11.93 -1.34
C LEU A 44 -15.40 -12.32 -0.47
N LEU A 45 -16.27 -11.36 -0.14
CA LEU A 45 -17.50 -11.59 0.60
C LEU A 45 -18.57 -12.33 -0.22
N VAL A 46 -18.66 -12.05 -1.52
CA VAL A 46 -19.71 -12.59 -2.39
C VAL A 46 -19.39 -14.01 -2.83
N ASP A 47 -18.13 -14.29 -3.20
CA ASP A 47 -17.73 -15.61 -3.68
C ASP A 47 -16.35 -16.03 -3.16
N CYS A 48 -16.35 -16.95 -2.20
CA CYS A 48 -15.14 -17.53 -1.64
C CYS A 48 -14.34 -18.38 -2.65
N LYS A 49 -14.93 -18.81 -3.77
CA LYS A 49 -14.19 -19.53 -4.82
C LYS A 49 -13.22 -18.63 -5.57
N SER A 50 -13.55 -17.34 -5.69
CA SER A 50 -12.66 -16.34 -6.28
C SER A 50 -11.49 -15.97 -5.36
N ALA A 51 -11.58 -16.31 -4.06
CA ALA A 51 -10.61 -15.92 -3.06
C ALA A 51 -9.22 -16.54 -3.29
N ALA A 52 -9.15 -17.77 -3.81
CA ALA A 52 -7.88 -18.45 -4.08
C ALA A 52 -6.97 -17.64 -5.03
N GLY A 53 -7.54 -17.12 -6.13
CA GLY A 53 -6.79 -16.32 -7.09
C GLY A 53 -6.41 -14.94 -6.53
N VAL A 54 -7.29 -14.36 -5.71
CA VAL A 54 -7.02 -13.08 -5.03
C VAL A 54 -5.84 -13.21 -4.06
N PHE A 55 -5.80 -14.27 -3.23
CA PHE A 55 -4.73 -14.50 -2.27
C PHE A 55 -3.38 -14.86 -2.90
N GLN A 56 -3.37 -15.34 -4.14
CA GLN A 56 -2.13 -15.55 -4.89
C GLN A 56 -1.55 -14.24 -5.46
N LEU A 57 -2.41 -13.25 -5.70
CA LEU A 57 -2.02 -12.00 -6.37
C LEU A 57 -1.77 -10.85 -5.39
N LEU A 58 -2.49 -10.84 -4.26
CA LEU A 58 -2.49 -9.73 -3.31
C LEU A 58 -2.12 -10.19 -1.90
N SER A 59 -1.35 -9.34 -1.22
CA SER A 59 -1.02 -9.44 0.19
C SER A 59 -1.65 -8.31 0.99
N ALA A 60 -1.81 -8.48 2.29
CA ALA A 60 -2.40 -7.43 3.15
C ALA A 60 -1.61 -6.11 3.12
N GLU A 61 -0.32 -6.16 2.82
CA GLU A 61 0.58 -5.01 2.66
C GLU A 61 0.36 -4.20 1.36
N ASP A 62 -0.34 -4.77 0.37
CA ASP A 62 -0.71 -4.05 -0.86
C ASP A 62 -1.88 -3.07 -0.62
N PHE A 63 -2.58 -3.20 0.51
CA PHE A 63 -3.65 -2.29 0.89
C PHE A 63 -3.11 -1.01 1.49
N TYR A 64 -3.55 0.12 0.97
CA TYR A 64 -3.21 1.43 1.50
C TYR A 64 -3.89 1.70 2.84
N SER A 65 -5.15 1.27 2.99
CA SER A 65 -5.88 1.41 4.23
C SER A 65 -5.50 0.33 5.24
N PRO A 66 -4.95 0.66 6.42
CA PRO A 66 -4.64 -0.33 7.44
C PRO A 66 -5.91 -1.04 7.95
N ARG A 67 -7.08 -0.42 7.81
CA ARG A 67 -8.37 -1.07 8.11
C ARG A 67 -8.69 -2.17 7.10
N HIS A 68 -8.46 -1.92 5.81
CA HIS A 68 -8.72 -2.90 4.76
C HIS A 68 -7.72 -4.05 4.81
N ALA A 69 -6.44 -3.76 5.08
CA ALA A 69 -5.41 -4.78 5.33
C ALA A 69 -5.85 -5.78 6.42
N ARG A 70 -6.34 -5.29 7.57
CA ARG A 70 -6.84 -6.16 8.66
C ARG A 70 -8.02 -7.03 8.26
N ILE A 71 -8.94 -6.48 7.47
CA ILE A 71 -10.09 -7.23 6.95
C ILE A 71 -9.60 -8.34 6.02
N PHE A 72 -8.68 -8.03 5.11
CA PHE A 72 -8.07 -8.99 4.19
C PHE A 72 -7.35 -10.13 4.92
N THR A 73 -6.53 -9.83 5.93
CA THR A 73 -5.86 -10.85 6.77
C THR A 73 -6.86 -11.78 7.46
N THR A 74 -8.01 -11.24 7.89
CA THR A 74 -9.06 -12.05 8.50
C THR A 74 -9.66 -13.03 7.48
N PHE A 75 -9.90 -12.58 6.24
CA PHE A 75 -10.35 -13.46 5.16
C PHE A 75 -9.35 -14.55 4.83
N GLN A 76 -8.05 -14.23 4.80
CA GLN A 76 -7.00 -15.25 4.60
C GLN A 76 -7.06 -16.34 5.67
N GLY A 77 -7.11 -15.98 6.95
CA GLY A 77 -7.18 -16.96 8.03
C GLY A 77 -8.43 -17.84 7.99
N LEU A 78 -9.57 -17.28 7.59
CA LEU A 78 -10.81 -18.04 7.38
C LEU A 78 -10.69 -19.01 6.20
N TYR A 79 -10.08 -18.57 5.09
CA TYR A 79 -9.86 -19.39 3.91
C TYR A 79 -8.92 -20.56 4.19
N ASP A 80 -7.79 -20.31 4.86
CA ASP A 80 -6.82 -21.37 5.23
C ASP A 80 -7.46 -22.43 6.12
N SER A 81 -8.29 -22.00 7.08
CA SER A 81 -9.06 -22.90 7.94
C SER A 81 -9.99 -23.76 7.11
N HIS A 82 -10.74 -23.17 6.17
CA HIS A 82 -11.72 -23.87 5.35
C HIS A 82 -11.07 -24.83 4.34
N SER A 83 -9.93 -24.44 3.76
CA SER A 83 -9.15 -25.31 2.85
C SER A 83 -8.61 -26.55 3.58
N THR A 84 -8.17 -26.38 4.84
CA THR A 84 -7.69 -27.49 5.66
C THR A 84 -8.82 -28.50 5.95
N PHE A 85 -10.06 -28.04 6.15
CA PHE A 85 -11.20 -28.95 6.36
C PHE A 85 -11.56 -29.77 5.12
N ASP A 86 -11.48 -29.17 3.94
CA ASP A 86 -11.80 -29.85 2.67
C ASP A 86 -10.78 -30.95 2.35
N GLU A 87 -9.49 -30.66 2.57
CA GLU A 87 -8.40 -31.63 2.36
C GLU A 87 -8.50 -32.85 3.30
N VAL A 88 -8.97 -32.66 4.53
CA VAL A 88 -9.16 -33.75 5.50
C VAL A 88 -10.38 -34.63 5.19
N MET A 89 -11.43 -34.09 4.57
CA MET A 89 -12.62 -34.89 4.18
C MET A 89 -12.43 -35.72 2.91
N ALA A 90 -11.41 -35.43 2.10
CA ALA A 90 -11.21 -36.04 0.79
C ALA A 90 -10.41 -37.37 0.79
N ASN A 91 -10.08 -37.94 1.96
CA ASN A 91 -9.29 -39.18 2.10
C ASN A 91 -10.01 -40.22 2.96
#